data_AF-A0A1I0NEX5-F1
#
_entry.id   AF-A0A1I0NEX5-F1
#
_cell.length_a   1.000
_cell.length_b   1.000
_cell.length_c   1.000
_cell.angle_alpha   90.00
_cell.angle_beta   90.00
_cell.angle_gamma   90.00
#
_symmetry.space_group_name_H-M   'P 1'
#
loop_
_entity.id
_entity.type
_entity.pdbx_description
1 polymer ?
#
loop_
_entity_poly.entity_id
_entity_poly.type
_entity_poly.pdbx_seq_one_letter_code
_entity_poly.pdbx_strand_id
1 'polypeptide(L)'
;MFDTDYKINGIYATYWKELCRRQKRKDESEEEYRKVHYKIFNTYMDCYMAATVLGIRYGRVGNLVLQENKDDAGMLSEICIKKAETLKYIYQLVMILENERNLSDEEKLENAFRISEYDENGNIDEPAAKRIKENMMIFEKYFFGGLEILHEAFVEKCITDDDYIDEIYNFTKRYQDEYSFDDSKEVDIDAILKG
;
A
#
# COMPACT_ATOMS: atom_id res chain seq x y z
N MET A 1 7.01 -12.77 8.23
CA MET A 1 6.28 -11.60 7.66
C MET A 1 7.14 -11.00 6.57
N PHE A 2 6.59 -10.79 5.36
CA PHE A 2 7.31 -10.34 4.15
C PHE A 2 8.50 -11.22 3.72
N ASP A 3 8.40 -12.51 4.00
CA ASP A 3 9.39 -13.58 3.77
C ASP A 3 8.89 -14.64 2.78
N THR A 4 7.68 -14.46 2.25
CA THR A 4 7.01 -15.40 1.36
C THR A 4 6.56 -14.70 0.09
N ASP A 5 6.24 -15.49 -0.93
CA ASP A 5 5.65 -15.00 -2.16
C ASP A 5 4.31 -14.33 -1.84
N TYR A 6 4.06 -13.18 -2.45
CA TYR A 6 2.80 -12.45 -2.32
C TYR A 6 2.02 -12.54 -3.62
N LYS A 7 0.75 -12.92 -3.55
CA LYS A 7 -0.12 -13.09 -4.73
C LYS A 7 -1.54 -12.63 -4.43
N ILE A 8 -2.13 -11.93 -5.39
CA ILE A 8 -3.53 -11.53 -5.38
C ILE A 8 -4.20 -11.94 -6.69
N ASN A 9 -5.51 -12.10 -6.65
CA ASN A 9 -6.31 -12.50 -7.80
C ASN A 9 -7.49 -11.52 -7.99
N GLY A 10 -8.14 -11.59 -9.14
CA GLY A 10 -9.36 -10.84 -9.43
C GLY A 10 -9.09 -9.39 -9.85
N ILE A 11 -10.04 -8.50 -9.57
CA ILE A 11 -9.99 -7.12 -10.04
C ILE A 11 -8.76 -6.36 -9.55
N TYR A 12 -8.32 -6.59 -8.31
CA TYR A 12 -7.11 -5.93 -7.78
C TYR A 12 -5.84 -6.40 -8.48
N ALA A 13 -5.80 -7.64 -8.99
CA ALA A 13 -4.69 -8.07 -9.83
C ALA A 13 -4.66 -7.31 -11.16
N THR A 14 -5.83 -7.05 -11.75
CA THR A 14 -5.98 -6.22 -12.95
C THR A 14 -5.53 -4.79 -12.68
N TYR A 15 -6.03 -4.13 -11.62
CA TYR A 15 -5.62 -2.76 -11.26
C TYR A 15 -4.11 -2.66 -11.05
N TRP A 16 -3.51 -3.64 -10.36
CA TRP A 16 -2.08 -3.64 -10.11
C TRP A 16 -1.26 -3.77 -11.41
N LYS A 17 -1.69 -4.62 -12.35
CA LYS A 17 -1.10 -4.73 -13.70
C LYS A 17 -1.28 -3.45 -14.53
N GLU A 18 -2.41 -2.78 -14.39
CA GLU A 18 -2.73 -1.57 -15.14
C GLU A 18 -1.89 -0.38 -14.69
N LEU A 19 -1.55 -0.30 -13.40
CA LEU A 19 -0.71 0.75 -12.83
C LEU A 19 0.79 0.53 -13.03
N CYS A 20 1.23 -0.72 -13.24
CA CYS A 20 2.65 -1.08 -13.27
C CYS A 20 3.18 -1.46 -14.66
N ARG A 21 4.46 -1.16 -14.89
CA ARG A 21 5.17 -1.64 -16.09
C ARG A 21 5.23 -3.17 -16.09
N ARG A 22 4.73 -3.76 -17.17
CA ARG A 22 4.95 -5.19 -17.44
C ARG A 22 6.31 -5.39 -18.07
N GLN A 23 6.88 -6.58 -17.96
CA GLN A 23 8.10 -6.89 -18.69
C GLN A 23 7.83 -6.91 -20.21
N LYS A 24 8.72 -6.28 -20.98
CA LYS A 24 8.66 -6.29 -22.45
C LYS A 24 8.83 -7.71 -22.96
N ARG A 25 7.96 -8.14 -23.88
CA ARG A 25 8.11 -9.46 -24.53
C ARG A 25 9.26 -9.40 -25.53
N LYS A 26 9.94 -10.54 -25.75
CA LYS A 26 11.14 -10.60 -26.61
C LYS A 26 10.88 -10.19 -28.07
N ASP A 27 9.65 -10.36 -28.52
CA ASP A 27 9.17 -10.14 -29.89
C ASP A 27 8.40 -8.82 -30.08
N GLU A 28 8.22 -8.04 -29.02
CA GLU A 28 7.48 -6.79 -29.06
C GLU A 28 8.37 -5.60 -29.42
N SER A 29 7.91 -4.70 -30.28
CA SER A 29 8.67 -3.48 -30.59
C SER A 29 8.66 -2.48 -29.42
N GLU A 30 9.63 -1.56 -29.37
CA GLU A 30 9.62 -0.48 -28.36
C GLU A 30 8.37 0.40 -28.46
N GLU A 31 7.87 0.60 -29.66
CA GLU A 31 6.72 1.46 -29.93
C GLU A 31 5.41 0.78 -29.48
N GLU A 32 5.25 -0.53 -29.73
CA GLU A 32 4.13 -1.32 -29.19
C GLU A 32 4.17 -1.44 -27.67
N TYR A 33 5.37 -1.60 -27.08
CA TYR A 33 5.54 -1.64 -25.64
C TYR A 33 5.17 -0.31 -24.96
N ARG A 34 5.43 0.83 -25.63
CA ARG A 34 5.09 2.18 -25.14
C ARG A 34 3.64 2.61 -25.40
N LYS A 35 2.94 1.98 -26.36
CA LYS A 35 1.51 2.24 -26.64
C LYS A 35 0.57 1.73 -25.55
N VAL A 36 1.07 0.96 -24.59
CA VAL A 36 0.31 0.53 -23.41
C VAL A 36 0.27 1.69 -22.43
N HIS A 37 -0.93 2.13 -22.03
CA HIS A 37 -1.26 3.20 -21.07
C HIS A 37 -0.12 3.59 -20.11
N TYR A 38 0.04 4.90 -19.87
CA TYR A 38 1.06 5.45 -18.98
C TYR A 38 1.14 4.70 -17.64
N LYS A 39 2.16 3.85 -17.52
CA LYS A 39 2.40 3.08 -16.30
C LYS A 39 3.07 3.98 -15.27
N ILE A 40 2.38 4.17 -14.15
CA ILE A 40 2.80 5.06 -13.06
C ILE A 40 3.98 4.46 -12.29
N PHE A 41 3.99 3.14 -12.10
CA PHE A 41 5.01 2.46 -11.32
C PHE A 41 5.90 1.56 -12.17
N ASN A 42 7.21 1.58 -11.88
CA ASN A 42 8.17 0.69 -12.53
C ASN A 42 8.07 -0.75 -12.04
N THR A 43 7.69 -0.95 -10.78
CA THR A 43 7.58 -2.28 -10.17
C THR A 43 6.29 -2.43 -9.37
N TYR A 44 5.88 -3.67 -9.20
CA TYR A 44 4.79 -4.04 -8.29
C TYR A 44 5.08 -3.62 -6.84
N MET A 45 6.33 -3.68 -6.40
CA MET A 45 6.72 -3.31 -5.03
C MET A 45 6.54 -1.81 -4.77
N ASP A 46 6.91 -0.95 -5.72
CA ASP A 46 6.72 0.50 -5.60
C ASP A 46 5.23 0.85 -5.48
N CYS A 47 4.40 0.21 -6.33
CA CYS A 47 2.95 0.36 -6.26
C CYS A 47 2.37 -0.19 -4.96
N TYR A 48 2.83 -1.35 -4.48
CA TYR A 48 2.39 -1.96 -3.24
C TYR A 48 2.60 -1.03 -2.03
N MET A 49 3.79 -0.45 -1.92
CA MET A 49 4.11 0.52 -0.85
C MET A 49 3.28 1.80 -0.97
N ALA A 50 3.25 2.41 -2.17
CA ALA A 50 2.54 3.67 -2.38
C ALA A 50 1.01 3.52 -2.20
N ALA A 51 0.41 2.49 -2.80
CA ALA A 51 -1.01 2.20 -2.66
C ALA A 51 -1.37 1.98 -1.18
N THR A 52 -0.59 1.20 -0.43
CA THR A 52 -0.88 0.98 1.00
C THR A 52 -0.89 2.30 1.79
N VAL A 53 0.11 3.16 1.57
CA VAL A 53 0.19 4.48 2.23
C VAL A 53 -0.98 5.38 1.83
N LEU A 54 -1.41 5.35 0.57
CA LEU A 54 -2.57 6.11 0.11
C LEU A 54 -3.88 5.58 0.70
N GLY A 55 -4.06 4.27 0.75
CA GLY A 55 -5.22 3.63 1.36
C GLY A 55 -5.39 4.08 2.80
N ILE A 56 -4.32 4.01 3.61
CA ILE A 56 -4.39 4.46 5.01
C ILE A 56 -4.62 5.97 5.12
N ARG A 57 -3.95 6.79 4.28
CA ARG A 57 -4.08 8.25 4.29
C ARG A 57 -5.51 8.72 4.05
N TYR A 58 -6.19 8.11 3.09
CA TYR A 58 -7.58 8.42 2.73
C TYR A 58 -8.60 7.59 3.52
N GLY A 59 -8.15 6.72 4.43
CA GLY A 59 -9.01 5.80 5.17
C GLY A 59 -9.79 4.83 4.27
N ARG A 60 -9.31 4.58 3.05
CA ARG A 60 -10.00 3.72 2.08
C ARG A 60 -9.54 2.29 2.23
N VAL A 61 -10.50 1.41 2.42
CA VAL A 61 -10.31 -0.04 2.45
C VAL A 61 -10.96 -0.68 1.23
N GLY A 62 -10.21 -1.55 0.56
CA GLY A 62 -10.73 -2.36 -0.52
C GLY A 62 -11.40 -3.62 0.03
N ASN A 63 -12.48 -4.03 -0.61
CA ASN A 63 -13.19 -5.26 -0.26
C ASN A 63 -12.84 -6.33 -1.29
N LEU A 64 -12.32 -7.48 -0.82
CA LEU A 64 -12.12 -8.67 -1.65
C LEU A 64 -13.48 -9.21 -2.11
N VAL A 65 -14.05 -8.61 -3.16
CA VAL A 65 -15.17 -9.19 -3.88
C VAL A 65 -14.58 -10.18 -4.86
N LEU A 66 -14.61 -11.46 -4.47
CA LEU A 66 -14.29 -12.59 -5.35
C LEU A 66 -15.36 -12.68 -6.43
N GLN A 67 -15.32 -11.86 -7.48
CA GLN A 67 -16.14 -12.15 -8.66
C GLN A 67 -15.64 -11.57 -9.98
N GLU A 68 -15.83 -12.42 -11.00
CA GLU A 68 -15.64 -12.28 -12.45
C GLU A 68 -14.22 -12.32 -13.03
N ASN A 69 -13.26 -11.57 -12.50
CA ASN A 69 -11.92 -11.51 -13.11
C ASN A 69 -11.01 -12.69 -12.71
N LYS A 70 -10.36 -13.32 -13.70
CA LYS A 70 -9.43 -14.46 -13.51
C LYS A 70 -7.96 -14.06 -13.46
N ASP A 71 -7.67 -12.77 -13.46
CA ASP A 71 -6.31 -12.27 -13.43
C ASP A 71 -5.62 -12.60 -12.10
N ASP A 72 -4.34 -12.93 -12.19
CA ASP A 72 -3.43 -13.09 -11.06
C ASP A 72 -2.24 -12.13 -11.17
N ALA A 73 -1.78 -11.60 -10.04
CA ALA A 73 -0.59 -10.76 -9.95
C ALA A 73 0.15 -11.05 -8.65
N GLY A 74 1.48 -10.91 -8.64
CA GLY A 74 2.25 -11.21 -7.45
C GLY A 74 3.73 -10.89 -7.56
N MET A 75 4.40 -10.97 -6.41
CA MET A 75 5.82 -10.73 -6.24
C MET A 75 6.49 -11.94 -5.58
N LEU A 76 7.69 -12.27 -6.03
CA LEU A 76 8.50 -13.32 -5.42
C LEU A 76 9.01 -12.88 -4.04
N SER A 77 9.16 -13.85 -3.14
CA SER A 77 9.67 -13.65 -1.77
C SER A 77 10.99 -12.88 -1.74
N GLU A 78 11.90 -13.09 -2.69
CA GLU A 78 13.17 -12.36 -2.77
C GLU A 78 12.97 -10.83 -2.88
N ILE A 79 11.95 -10.38 -3.61
CA ILE A 79 11.62 -8.96 -3.75
C ILE A 79 11.07 -8.42 -2.42
N CYS A 80 10.19 -9.18 -1.77
CA CYS A 80 9.63 -8.85 -0.45
C CYS A 80 10.74 -8.76 0.62
N ILE A 81 11.64 -9.74 0.67
CA ILE A 81 12.76 -9.81 1.61
C ILE A 81 13.69 -8.60 1.44
N LYS A 82 14.03 -8.23 0.20
CA LYS A 82 14.87 -7.05 -0.08
C LYS A 82 14.27 -5.74 0.41
N LYS A 83 12.95 -5.66 0.58
CA LYS A 83 12.23 -4.46 1.05
C LYS A 83 11.55 -4.67 2.40
N ALA A 84 11.86 -5.76 3.10
CA ALA A 84 11.13 -6.16 4.31
C ALA A 84 11.19 -5.12 5.42
N GLU A 85 12.32 -4.42 5.61
CA GLU A 85 12.42 -3.35 6.61
C GLU A 85 11.48 -2.18 6.32
N THR A 86 11.43 -1.73 5.06
CA THR A 86 10.51 -0.67 4.62
C THR A 86 9.05 -1.12 4.74
N LEU A 87 8.75 -2.37 4.36
CA LEU A 87 7.40 -2.93 4.48
C LEU A 87 6.95 -3.07 5.93
N LYS A 88 7.85 -3.45 6.85
CA LYS A 88 7.59 -3.48 8.30
C LYS A 88 7.30 -2.08 8.83
N TYR A 89 8.04 -1.08 8.38
CA TYR A 89 7.76 0.31 8.76
C TYR A 89 6.39 0.78 8.28
N ILE A 90 6.03 0.53 7.01
CA ILE A 90 4.69 0.84 6.51
C ILE A 90 3.63 0.05 7.29
N TYR A 91 3.87 -1.22 7.62
CA TYR A 91 2.97 -2.03 8.44
C TYR A 91 2.74 -1.39 9.82
N GLN A 92 3.79 -0.92 10.49
CA GLN A 92 3.68 -0.23 11.77
C GLN A 92 2.80 1.02 11.65
N LEU A 93 3.02 1.83 10.61
CA LEU A 93 2.17 3.00 10.33
C LEU A 93 0.71 2.61 10.14
N VAL A 94 0.43 1.57 9.36
CA VAL A 94 -0.93 1.08 9.13
C VAL A 94 -1.56 0.63 10.45
N MET A 95 -0.85 -0.14 11.28
CA MET A 95 -1.40 -0.62 12.55
C MET A 95 -1.68 0.50 13.56
N ILE A 96 -0.89 1.57 13.55
CA ILE A 96 -1.11 2.74 14.40
C ILE A 96 -2.31 3.56 13.90
N LEU A 97 -2.44 3.72 12.58
CA LEU A 97 -3.39 4.63 11.98
C LEU A 97 -4.73 3.98 11.60
N GLU A 98 -4.81 2.65 11.57
CA GLU A 98 -6.03 1.96 11.19
C GLU A 98 -7.15 2.25 12.19
N ASN A 99 -8.35 2.43 11.66
CA ASN A 99 -9.55 2.70 12.45
C ASN A 99 -10.69 1.72 12.12
N GLU A 100 -10.44 0.69 11.31
CA GLU A 100 -11.44 -0.31 10.92
C GLU A 100 -11.93 -1.11 12.12
N ARG A 101 -11.05 -1.38 13.09
CA ARG A 101 -11.35 -2.20 14.26
C ARG A 101 -11.69 -1.40 15.51
N ASN A 102 -11.65 -0.07 15.45
CA ASN A 102 -11.89 0.83 16.59
C ASN A 102 -11.08 0.46 17.85
N LEU A 103 -9.79 0.15 17.65
CA LEU A 103 -8.88 -0.25 18.73
C LEU A 103 -8.42 0.96 19.57
N SER A 104 -8.09 0.69 20.83
CA SER A 104 -7.39 1.64 21.69
C SER A 104 -5.94 1.89 21.24
N ASP A 105 -5.34 2.98 21.70
CA ASP A 105 -3.94 3.32 21.37
C ASP A 105 -2.94 2.24 21.83
N GLU A 106 -3.19 1.60 22.98
CA GLU A 106 -2.35 0.52 23.49
C GLU A 106 -2.44 -0.72 22.58
N GLU A 107 -3.64 -1.12 22.17
CA GLU A 107 -3.84 -2.24 21.24
C GLU A 107 -3.22 -1.95 19.86
N LYS A 108 -3.27 -0.70 19.40
CA LYS A 108 -2.61 -0.26 18.15
C LYS A 108 -1.09 -0.36 18.24
N LEU A 109 -0.50 0.09 19.34
CA LEU A 109 0.93 -0.04 19.58
C LEU A 109 1.36 -1.51 19.69
N GLU A 110 0.58 -2.33 20.39
CA GLU A 110 0.83 -3.76 20.47
C GLU A 110 0.81 -4.39 19.07
N ASN A 111 -0.20 -4.10 18.26
CA ASN A 111 -0.31 -4.61 16.89
C ASN A 111 0.84 -4.17 15.98
N ALA A 112 1.32 -2.94 16.14
CA ALA A 112 2.41 -2.39 15.34
C ALA A 112 3.77 -3.00 15.68
N PHE A 113 4.08 -3.19 16.97
CA PHE A 113 5.44 -3.52 17.42
C PHE A 113 5.62 -4.97 17.85
N ARG A 114 4.57 -5.66 18.27
CA ARG A 114 4.61 -7.07 18.72
C ARG A 114 4.47 -8.02 17.52
N ILE A 115 5.44 -7.94 16.60
CA ILE A 115 5.43 -8.59 15.26
C ILE A 115 5.99 -10.02 15.23
N SER A 116 6.41 -10.56 16.38
CA SER A 116 6.83 -11.95 16.53
C SER A 116 6.79 -12.31 18.00
N GLU A 117 6.18 -13.44 18.33
CA GLU A 117 6.17 -13.96 19.69
C GLU A 117 6.46 -15.44 19.66
N TYR A 118 7.36 -15.84 20.56
CA TYR A 118 7.67 -17.23 20.79
C TYR A 118 7.19 -17.60 22.19
N ASP A 119 6.60 -18.79 22.32
CA ASP A 119 6.27 -19.37 23.60
C ASP A 119 7.57 -19.68 24.40
N GLU A 120 7.41 -20.11 25.65
CA GLU A 120 8.51 -20.50 26.54
C GLU A 120 9.41 -21.61 25.97
N ASN A 121 8.93 -22.34 24.95
CA ASN A 121 9.61 -23.44 24.29
C ASN A 121 10.23 -23.03 22.95
N GLY A 122 10.15 -21.75 22.56
CA GLY A 122 10.69 -21.24 21.31
C GLY A 122 9.82 -21.51 20.07
N ASN A 123 8.58 -21.97 20.23
CA ASN A 123 7.61 -22.12 19.14
C ASN A 123 6.82 -20.84 18.94
N ILE A 124 6.21 -20.65 17.77
CA ILE A 124 5.34 -19.50 17.52
C ILE A 124 4.13 -19.57 18.46
N ASP A 125 3.89 -18.50 19.22
CA ASP A 125 2.70 -18.36 20.06
C ASP A 125 1.43 -18.27 19.19
N GLU A 126 0.49 -19.21 19.34
CA GLU A 126 -0.69 -19.33 18.48
C GLU A 126 -1.60 -18.08 18.50
N PRO A 127 -1.97 -17.52 19.67
CA PRO A 127 -2.65 -16.22 19.77
C PRO A 127 -1.93 -15.09 19.01
N ALA A 128 -0.61 -14.96 19.17
CA ALA A 128 0.17 -13.95 18.47
C ALA A 128 0.16 -14.17 16.94
N ALA A 129 0.28 -15.42 16.50
CA ALA A 129 0.20 -15.77 15.08
C ALA A 129 -1.16 -15.37 14.47
N LYS A 130 -2.25 -15.61 15.21
CA LYS A 130 -3.60 -15.20 14.79
C LYS A 130 -3.73 -13.68 14.69
N ARG A 131 -3.28 -12.94 15.70
CA ARG A 131 -3.26 -11.47 15.71
C ARG A 131 -2.48 -10.92 14.52
N ILE A 132 -1.27 -11.43 14.28
CA ILE A 132 -0.42 -11.00 13.16
C ILE A 132 -1.10 -11.29 11.82
N LYS A 133 -1.77 -12.44 11.68
CA LYS A 133 -2.52 -12.77 10.46
C LYS A 133 -3.68 -11.78 10.22
N GLU A 134 -4.45 -11.47 11.25
CA GLU A 134 -5.55 -10.49 11.16
C GLU A 134 -5.03 -9.08 10.82
N ASN A 135 -3.91 -8.67 11.42
CA ASN A 135 -3.23 -7.42 11.12
C ASN A 135 -2.78 -7.35 9.65
N MET A 136 -2.23 -8.44 9.12
CA MET A 136 -1.86 -8.53 7.70
C MET A 136 -3.07 -8.44 6.77
N MET A 137 -4.24 -8.97 7.17
CA MET A 137 -5.47 -8.79 6.39
C MET A 137 -5.94 -7.33 6.36
N ILE A 138 -5.81 -6.60 7.47
CA ILE A 138 -6.08 -5.14 7.50
C ILE A 138 -5.09 -4.39 6.60
N PHE A 139 -3.80 -4.74 6.67
CA PHE A 139 -2.78 -4.17 5.80
C PHE A 139 -3.14 -4.35 4.31
N GLU A 140 -3.55 -5.55 3.91
CA GLU A 140 -3.98 -5.85 2.54
C GLU A 140 -5.23 -5.08 2.12
N LYS A 141 -6.20 -4.89 3.01
CA LYS A 141 -7.38 -4.06 2.72
C LYS A 141 -7.01 -2.62 2.37
N TYR A 142 -6.07 -2.02 3.10
CA TYR A 142 -5.59 -0.67 2.78
C TYR A 142 -4.80 -0.64 1.48
N PHE A 143 -3.98 -1.66 1.21
CA PHE A 143 -3.35 -1.82 -0.10
C PHE A 143 -4.39 -1.81 -1.24
N PHE A 144 -5.46 -2.59 -1.11
CA PHE A 144 -6.54 -2.63 -2.11
C PHE A 144 -7.27 -1.30 -2.26
N GLY A 145 -7.60 -0.62 -1.16
CA GLY A 145 -8.21 0.71 -1.22
C GLY A 145 -7.30 1.73 -1.92
N GLY A 146 -6.00 1.63 -1.68
CA GLY A 146 -4.99 2.40 -2.41
C GLY A 146 -4.94 2.13 -3.90
N LEU A 147 -5.06 0.85 -4.31
CA LEU A 147 -5.15 0.49 -5.72
C LEU A 147 -6.38 1.12 -6.38
N GLU A 148 -7.53 1.13 -5.71
CA GLU A 148 -8.74 1.78 -6.24
C GLU A 148 -8.52 3.28 -6.45
N ILE A 149 -7.93 3.98 -5.47
CA ILE A 149 -7.61 5.42 -5.58
C ILE A 149 -6.71 5.69 -6.78
N LEU A 150 -5.65 4.90 -6.93
CA LEU A 150 -4.69 5.06 -8.02
C LEU A 150 -5.32 4.71 -9.37
N HIS A 151 -6.13 3.66 -9.43
CA HIS A 151 -6.82 3.24 -10.65
C HIS A 151 -7.83 4.30 -11.12
N GLU A 152 -8.67 4.80 -10.21
CA GLU A 152 -9.61 5.89 -10.49
C GLU A 152 -8.89 7.17 -10.95
N ALA A 153 -7.74 7.49 -10.35
CA ALA A 153 -6.97 8.68 -10.69
C ALA A 153 -6.29 8.57 -12.07
N PHE A 154 -5.59 7.46 -12.32
CA PHE A 154 -4.68 7.38 -13.46
C PHE A 154 -5.19 6.51 -14.60
N VAL A 155 -6.08 5.55 -14.37
CA VAL A 155 -6.56 4.65 -15.42
C VAL A 155 -7.92 5.09 -15.94
N GLU A 156 -8.83 5.49 -15.04
CA GLU A 156 -10.20 5.87 -15.43
C GLU A 156 -10.30 7.32 -15.91
N LYS A 157 -9.57 8.26 -15.28
CA LYS A 157 -9.66 9.69 -15.59
C LYS A 157 -8.67 10.17 -16.64
N CYS A 158 -7.52 9.51 -16.81
CA CYS A 158 -6.47 9.97 -17.71
C CYS A 158 -6.50 9.24 -19.06
N ILE A 159 -6.77 9.98 -20.13
CA ILE A 159 -6.85 9.43 -21.51
C ILE A 159 -5.64 9.87 -22.34
N THR A 160 -5.21 11.11 -22.14
CA THR A 160 -4.12 11.76 -22.90
C THR A 160 -2.90 12.01 -22.04
N ASP A 161 -1.74 12.19 -22.68
CA ASP A 161 -0.46 12.49 -22.03
C ASP A 161 -0.56 13.69 -21.07
N ASP A 162 -1.28 14.74 -21.48
CA ASP A 162 -1.50 15.94 -20.68
C ASP A 162 -2.34 15.64 -19.43
N ASP A 163 -3.36 14.78 -19.53
CA ASP A 163 -4.17 14.37 -18.35
C ASP A 163 -3.30 13.71 -17.28
N TYR A 164 -2.36 12.84 -17.69
CA TYR A 164 -1.44 12.19 -16.75
C TYR A 164 -0.50 13.18 -16.09
N ILE A 165 0.05 14.14 -16.84
CA ILE A 165 0.94 15.18 -16.30
C ILE A 165 0.17 16.03 -15.29
N ASP A 166 -1.04 16.46 -15.64
CA ASP A 166 -1.89 17.28 -14.78
C ASP A 166 -2.33 16.53 -13.53
N GLU A 167 -2.73 15.25 -13.63
CA GLU A 167 -3.12 14.48 -12.46
C GLU A 167 -1.91 14.21 -11.55
N ILE A 168 -0.73 13.87 -12.08
CA ILE A 168 0.50 13.73 -11.27
C ILE A 168 0.83 15.04 -10.55
N TYR A 169 0.75 16.17 -11.24
CA TYR A 169 0.97 17.49 -10.65
C TYR A 169 -0.04 17.77 -9.54
N ASN A 170 -1.33 17.57 -9.81
CA ASN A 170 -2.40 17.80 -8.84
C ASN A 170 -2.27 16.89 -7.63
N PHE A 171 -1.92 15.62 -7.82
CA PHE A 171 -1.71 14.65 -6.75
C PHE A 171 -0.55 15.09 -5.84
N THR A 172 0.57 15.50 -6.44
CA THR A 172 1.77 15.96 -5.72
C THR A 172 1.50 17.29 -5.01
N LYS A 173 0.79 18.21 -5.66
CA LYS A 173 0.43 19.52 -5.11
C LYS A 173 -0.54 19.40 -3.94
N ARG A 174 -1.58 18.57 -4.04
CA ARG A 174 -2.48 18.29 -2.91
C ARG A 174 -1.71 17.81 -1.69
N TYR A 175 -0.76 16.89 -1.90
CA TYR A 175 0.13 16.45 -0.84
C TYR A 175 0.97 17.62 -0.31
N GLN A 176 1.65 18.37 -1.18
CA GLN A 176 2.46 19.51 -0.73
C GLN A 176 1.65 20.56 0.03
N ASP A 177 0.45 20.93 -0.43
CA ASP A 177 -0.40 21.94 0.21
C ASP A 177 -0.91 21.46 1.58
N GLU A 178 -1.18 20.15 1.75
CA GLU A 178 -1.51 19.56 3.05
C GLU A 178 -0.33 19.54 4.02
N TYR A 179 0.89 19.30 3.53
CA TYR A 179 2.13 19.28 4.32
C TYR A 179 2.84 20.63 4.39
N SER A 180 2.34 21.66 3.68
CA SER A 180 2.69 23.07 3.86
C SER A 180 2.10 23.53 5.20
N PHE A 181 2.50 22.82 6.25
CA PHE A 181 2.57 23.30 7.59
C PHE A 181 3.31 24.63 7.49
N ASP A 182 2.60 25.67 7.89
CA ASP A 182 3.10 27.00 8.14
C ASP A 182 4.49 26.93 8.81
N ASP A 183 5.57 27.11 8.04
CA ASP A 183 6.96 27.19 8.54
C ASP A 183 7.12 28.29 9.61
N SER A 184 6.09 29.09 9.87
CA SER A 184 6.04 30.11 10.93
C SER A 184 5.42 29.65 12.26
N LYS A 185 4.88 28.42 12.36
CA LYS A 185 4.38 27.87 13.62
C LYS A 185 5.36 26.85 14.19
N GLU A 186 6.19 27.31 15.12
CA GLU A 186 6.86 26.41 16.07
C GLU A 186 5.80 25.48 16.68
N VAL A 187 6.04 24.17 16.59
CA VAL A 187 5.24 23.17 17.30
C VAL A 187 5.47 23.43 18.79
N ASP A 188 4.46 23.96 19.48
CA ASP A 188 4.51 24.16 20.92
C ASP A 188 4.37 22.80 21.62
N ILE A 189 5.52 22.15 21.81
CA ILE A 189 5.65 20.86 22.48
C ILE A 189 5.12 20.96 23.93
N ASP A 190 5.24 22.12 24.57
CA ASP A 190 4.77 22.32 25.95
C ASP A 190 3.25 22.38 26.05
N ALA A 191 2.54 22.85 25.01
CA ALA A 191 1.09 22.81 24.94
C ALA A 191 0.55 21.39 24.78
N ILE A 192 1.28 20.53 24.04
CA ILE A 192 0.91 19.13 23.81
C ILE A 192 1.12 18.29 25.08
N LEU A 193 2.14 18.59 25.88
CA LEU A 193 2.46 17.82 27.09
C LEU A 193 1.65 18.22 28.34
N LYS A 194 0.81 19.26 28.25
CA LYS A 194 -0.01 19.76 29.37
C LYS A 194 -1.51 19.50 29.25
N GLY A 195 -1.97 18.86 28.17
CA GLY A 195 -3.34 18.36 28.01
C GLY A 195 -3.46 16.91 28.44
#